data_AF-A0A9D8FDN0-F1
#
_entry.id   AF-A0A9D8FDN0-F1
#
_cell.length_a   1.000
_cell.length_b   1.000
_cell.length_c   1.000
_cell.angle_alpha   90.00
_cell.angle_beta   90.00
_cell.angle_gamma   90.00
#
_symmetry.space_group_name_H-M   'P 1'
#
loop_
_entity.id
_entity.type
_entity.pdbx_description
1 polymer ?
#
loop_
_entity_poly.entity_id
_entity_poly.type
_entity_poly.pdbx_seq_one_letter_code
_entity_poly.pdbx_strand_id
1 'polypeptide(L)'
;MDNGLDNAHPKPLCWCESSADRRRPSAFVDFHMLIAMKSLVLLCWFVCLVGWSFNLVPNVHAEMVTVTPSADTTLHEKSPDFNVGGHFDFSAGTVASGQRTRALVKFDLTGKVPANATILSARLVLRFTREPSSGGADGILEVRRVLRTWTEGNKPGPSGQPATSGETTWSFNMHPGLPWAEKGGGFGSDFSSTTSASVPIIGRGTLEILSTRALLADVQAWLADPTANFGWVLAVRDESVRETARRIASREDPANAPKLILEYTLGPAELRFAPATTSATHLLLAWTGGTPPFQVQHRPSLEAGTWMDLGKPTTNRNVEIPRASAPGYYRLQLATTTQNPDNPPPPPPADPNETVEYELSFQSDWTPSTHPQSYPLGAHWSPLIGGTHNEEVVFWEAGGLASRGIEDMAEVGSVVNLRQEINAVIAVGKAFQTFTRPGSIPPSGTVSVTFTVHRKFPRVTAVTMIAPSPDWFTGVHGVLLRENDQWVDKKTVVLNLYDAGTDSGANYNSLDADTQPRSTIRQILGFPALVGGNVVPFGSFTFTRKR
;
A
#
# COMPACT_ATOMS: atom_id res chain seq x y z
N MET A 1 16.32 86.72 -11.32
CA MET A 1 16.33 86.41 -9.87
C MET A 1 15.13 87.10 -9.22
N ASP A 2 13.93 86.99 -9.79
CA ASP A 2 13.02 85.82 -9.88
C ASP A 2 12.41 85.46 -8.51
N ASN A 3 11.23 86.01 -8.16
CA ASN A 3 9.85 85.82 -8.72
C ASN A 3 9.28 84.46 -8.29
N GLY A 4 8.06 84.31 -7.76
CA GLY A 4 6.88 85.18 -7.63
C GLY A 4 5.65 84.24 -7.50
N LEU A 5 4.69 84.53 -6.60
CA LEU A 5 3.31 84.99 -6.91
C LEU A 5 2.37 83.87 -7.46
N ASP A 6 1.07 83.75 -7.18
CA ASP A 6 0.11 84.49 -6.36
C ASP A 6 -1.24 83.73 -6.35
N ASN A 7 -2.02 83.94 -5.29
CA ASN A 7 -3.48 84.19 -5.20
C ASN A 7 -4.52 83.42 -6.05
N ALA A 8 -5.54 82.88 -5.35
CA ALA A 8 -6.90 83.46 -5.25
C ALA A 8 -8.04 82.41 -5.17
N HIS A 9 -8.86 82.52 -4.10
CA HIS A 9 -10.21 81.95 -3.96
C HIS A 9 -11.24 82.71 -4.81
N PRO A 10 -12.45 82.16 -5.10
CA PRO A 10 -13.59 82.26 -4.17
C PRO A 10 -14.55 81.04 -4.10
N LYS A 11 -15.20 80.87 -2.93
CA LYS A 11 -16.48 80.14 -2.65
C LYS A 11 -17.66 80.85 -3.37
N PRO A 12 -18.95 80.38 -3.42
CA PRO A 12 -19.66 79.71 -2.33
C PRO A 12 -20.93 78.84 -2.65
N LEU A 13 -21.65 78.48 -1.56
CA LEU A 13 -23.07 78.06 -1.41
C LEU A 13 -23.40 76.58 -1.69
N CYS A 14 -23.56 75.72 -0.66
CA CYS A 14 -24.73 75.54 0.25
C CYS A 14 -26.06 75.24 -0.48
N TRP A 15 -26.66 74.08 -0.19
CA TRP A 15 -27.93 73.98 0.55
C TRP A 15 -28.23 72.51 0.94
N CYS A 16 -28.56 72.32 2.22
CA CYS A 16 -29.10 71.12 2.84
C CYS A 16 -30.62 71.01 2.61
N GLU A 17 -31.17 69.80 2.68
CA GLU A 17 -32.33 69.42 3.53
C GLU A 17 -32.59 67.91 3.36
N SER A 18 -32.52 67.09 4.43
CA SER A 18 -33.59 66.74 5.39
C SER A 18 -34.77 66.01 4.71
N SER A 19 -35.43 64.99 5.26
CA SER A 19 -35.43 64.33 6.56
C SER A 19 -36.29 63.05 6.41
N ALA A 20 -36.14 62.12 7.35
CA ALA A 20 -36.94 60.90 7.47
C ALA A 20 -38.42 61.19 7.82
N ASP A 21 -39.37 60.33 7.39
CA ASP A 21 -40.21 59.59 8.34
C ASP A 21 -41.09 58.47 7.72
N ARG A 22 -41.27 57.43 8.54
CA ARG A 22 -42.25 56.32 8.64
C ARG A 22 -43.46 56.23 7.68
N ARG A 23 -43.75 54.99 7.25
CA ARG A 23 -44.89 54.14 7.71
C ARG A 23 -45.01 52.80 6.94
N ARG A 24 -45.12 51.68 7.68
CA ARG A 24 -45.80 50.42 7.26
C ARG A 24 -47.33 50.60 7.54
N PRO A 25 -48.26 49.93 6.83
CA PRO A 25 -48.59 48.52 7.09
C PRO A 25 -49.05 47.66 5.89
N SER A 26 -48.82 46.34 6.04
CA SER A 26 -49.51 45.13 5.53
C SER A 26 -50.55 45.20 4.41
N ALA A 27 -50.41 44.32 3.39
CA ALA A 27 -51.30 43.17 3.15
C ALA A 27 -50.85 42.33 1.93
N PHE A 28 -50.95 41.01 2.11
CA PHE A 28 -50.85 39.92 1.13
C PHE A 28 -51.85 40.06 -0.03
N VAL A 29 -51.44 39.75 -1.28
CA VAL A 29 -52.23 38.95 -2.26
C VAL A 29 -51.27 38.26 -3.26
N ASP A 30 -51.61 37.02 -3.58
CA ASP A 30 -50.90 35.98 -4.33
C ASP A 30 -50.98 36.05 -5.88
N PHE A 31 -49.90 35.55 -6.49
CA PHE A 31 -49.73 34.66 -7.66
C PHE A 31 -50.00 34.99 -9.16
N HIS A 32 -48.99 34.52 -9.95
CA HIS A 32 -48.91 34.06 -11.36
C HIS A 32 -48.76 35.09 -12.50
N MET A 33 -47.66 35.00 -13.27
CA MET A 33 -47.66 34.56 -14.69
C MET A 33 -46.25 34.49 -15.33
N LEU A 34 -46.10 33.56 -16.28
CA LEU A 34 -44.95 33.10 -17.08
C LEU A 34 -44.17 34.17 -17.89
N ILE A 35 -42.94 33.85 -18.34
CA ILE A 35 -42.55 33.67 -19.78
C ILE A 35 -41.08 33.21 -19.90
N ALA A 36 -40.83 32.32 -20.86
CA ALA A 36 -39.58 31.63 -21.15
C ALA A 36 -38.92 32.06 -22.48
N MET A 37 -37.59 31.86 -22.56
CA MET A 37 -36.79 31.34 -23.70
C MET A 37 -36.36 32.22 -24.92
N LYS A 38 -35.03 32.14 -25.19
CA LYS A 38 -34.28 32.03 -26.49
C LYS A 38 -33.55 33.25 -27.13
N SER A 39 -32.22 33.27 -26.94
CA SER A 39 -31.04 33.37 -27.86
C SER A 39 -31.04 34.14 -29.21
N LEU A 40 -30.03 35.00 -29.45
CA LEU A 40 -29.19 35.16 -30.69
C LEU A 40 -28.10 36.28 -30.50
N VAL A 41 -26.77 36.00 -30.46
CA VAL A 41 -25.71 36.12 -31.51
C VAL A 41 -24.94 37.48 -31.60
N LEU A 42 -23.59 37.35 -31.61
CA LEU A 42 -22.48 38.24 -32.07
C LEU A 42 -21.94 39.40 -31.19
N LEU A 43 -20.70 39.25 -30.68
CA LEU A 43 -19.55 40.09 -31.07
C LEU A 43 -18.21 39.41 -30.69
N CYS A 44 -17.32 39.26 -31.66
CA CYS A 44 -15.98 38.67 -31.53
C CYS A 44 -14.91 39.72 -31.13
N TRP A 45 -13.79 39.18 -30.63
CA TRP A 45 -12.39 39.64 -30.66
C TRP A 45 -11.71 40.01 -29.33
N PHE A 46 -10.53 39.37 -29.14
CA PHE A 46 -9.46 39.57 -28.16
C PHE A 46 -9.62 39.03 -26.74
N VAL A 47 -9.29 37.74 -26.53
CA VAL A 47 -8.22 37.29 -25.60
C VAL A 47 -7.63 35.96 -26.13
N CYS A 48 -6.41 36.01 -26.67
CA CYS A 48 -5.54 34.85 -26.86
C CYS A 48 -4.43 34.89 -25.78
N LEU A 49 -3.96 33.70 -25.37
CA LEU A 49 -2.84 33.41 -24.47
C LEU A 49 -3.17 33.71 -22.99
N VAL A 50 -3.45 32.73 -22.14
CA VAL A 50 -2.57 31.60 -21.78
C VAL A 50 -3.44 30.35 -21.56
N GLY A 51 -3.35 29.40 -22.49
CA GLY A 51 -3.84 28.04 -22.25
C GLY A 51 -2.86 27.33 -21.33
N TRP A 52 -3.02 27.50 -20.02
CA TRP A 52 -2.51 26.53 -19.06
C TRP A 52 -3.33 25.26 -19.26
N SER A 53 -2.78 24.34 -20.05
CA SER A 53 -3.10 22.92 -19.93
C SER A 53 -2.79 22.52 -18.49
N PHE A 54 -3.79 22.64 -17.61
CA PHE A 54 -3.85 21.79 -16.43
C PHE A 54 -3.82 20.37 -16.96
N ASN A 55 -2.62 19.77 -16.95
CA ASN A 55 -2.51 18.34 -16.87
C ASN A 55 -3.26 17.98 -15.59
N LEU A 56 -4.49 17.51 -15.74
CA LEU A 56 -5.15 16.70 -14.74
C LEU A 56 -4.21 15.53 -14.49
N VAL A 57 -3.34 15.67 -13.49
CA VAL A 57 -2.71 14.51 -12.87
C VAL A 57 -3.90 13.68 -12.40
N PRO A 58 -4.13 12.47 -12.94
CA PRO A 58 -5.21 11.63 -12.46
C PRO A 58 -4.97 11.45 -10.96
N ASN A 59 -5.90 11.93 -10.14
CA ASN A 59 -5.87 11.64 -8.73
C ASN A 59 -5.89 10.11 -8.60
N VAL A 60 -4.79 9.55 -8.11
CA VAL A 60 -4.72 8.14 -7.75
C VAL A 60 -5.53 7.99 -6.47
N HIS A 61 -6.83 7.74 -6.62
CA HIS A 61 -7.70 7.43 -5.50
C HIS A 61 -7.45 5.97 -5.08
N ALA A 62 -7.22 5.74 -3.79
CA ALA A 62 -7.26 4.41 -3.21
C ALA A 62 -8.71 3.91 -3.21
N GLU A 63 -8.92 2.70 -3.71
CA GLU A 63 -10.19 1.99 -3.72
C GLU A 63 -10.16 0.88 -2.68
N MET A 64 -11.30 0.58 -2.07
CA MET A 64 -11.44 -0.55 -1.14
C MET A 64 -12.39 -1.61 -1.69
N VAL A 65 -12.00 -2.88 -1.53
CA VAL A 65 -12.86 -4.03 -1.81
C VAL A 65 -12.84 -5.00 -0.64
N THR A 66 -13.99 -5.63 -0.37
CA THR A 66 -14.11 -6.73 0.59
C THR A 66 -14.36 -8.03 -0.15
N VAL A 67 -13.48 -9.00 0.01
CA VAL A 67 -13.53 -10.30 -0.62
C VAL A 67 -13.92 -11.35 0.41
N THR A 68 -14.98 -12.10 0.13
CA THR A 68 -15.36 -13.30 0.90
C THR A 68 -14.56 -14.51 0.42
N PRO A 69 -14.32 -15.51 1.28
CA PRO A 69 -13.63 -16.74 0.91
C PRO A 69 -14.37 -17.49 -0.18
N SER A 70 -13.61 -18.10 -1.09
CA SER A 70 -14.12 -19.02 -2.11
C SER A 70 -14.05 -20.48 -1.66
N ALA A 71 -13.30 -20.78 -0.61
CA ALA A 71 -13.17 -22.11 -0.02
C ALA A 71 -12.59 -22.02 1.40
N ASP A 72 -13.06 -22.85 2.33
CA ASP A 72 -12.45 -23.06 3.64
C ASP A 72 -12.70 -24.47 4.19
N THR A 73 -11.70 -25.07 4.83
CA THR A 73 -11.86 -26.40 5.44
C THR A 73 -10.91 -26.58 6.61
N THR A 74 -11.05 -27.68 7.34
CA THR A 74 -10.16 -28.01 8.45
C THR A 74 -9.39 -29.30 8.19
N LEU A 75 -8.10 -29.30 8.50
CA LEU A 75 -7.27 -30.48 8.65
C LEU A 75 -7.37 -30.97 10.10
N HIS A 76 -7.91 -32.18 10.32
CA HIS A 76 -8.15 -32.74 11.65
C HIS A 76 -7.27 -33.96 11.93
N GLU A 77 -6.32 -33.84 12.85
CA GLU A 77 -5.47 -34.97 13.23
C GLU A 77 -6.25 -36.09 13.94
N LYS A 78 -7.28 -35.72 14.73
CA LYS A 78 -8.12 -36.68 15.46
C LYS A 78 -8.92 -37.61 14.54
N SER A 79 -9.34 -37.09 13.39
CA SER A 79 -10.13 -37.80 12.38
C SER A 79 -9.45 -37.62 11.02
N PRO A 80 -8.32 -38.32 10.77
CA PRO A 80 -7.40 -37.95 9.70
C PRO A 80 -7.94 -38.17 8.28
N ASP A 81 -9.02 -38.93 8.13
CA ASP A 81 -9.69 -39.23 6.86
C ASP A 81 -10.97 -38.41 6.66
N PHE A 82 -11.26 -37.46 7.55
CA PHE A 82 -12.48 -36.67 7.52
C PHE A 82 -12.25 -35.30 6.87
N ASN A 83 -13.32 -34.77 6.29
CA ASN A 83 -13.39 -33.42 5.73
C ASN A 83 -14.41 -32.57 6.51
N VAL A 84 -14.22 -31.24 6.52
CA VAL A 84 -15.14 -30.27 7.16
C VAL A 84 -15.34 -29.02 6.28
N GLY A 85 -15.72 -29.21 5.02
CA GLY A 85 -15.96 -28.10 4.07
C GLY A 85 -17.41 -27.63 3.95
N GLY A 86 -18.36 -28.30 4.63
CA GLY A 86 -19.79 -27.98 4.53
C GLY A 86 -20.42 -27.60 5.87
N HIS A 87 -19.63 -27.08 6.80
CA HIS A 87 -20.09 -26.74 8.15
C HIS A 87 -19.90 -25.25 8.44
N PHE A 88 -20.75 -24.67 9.29
CA PHE A 88 -20.74 -23.25 9.62
C PHE A 88 -19.46 -22.76 10.31
N ASP A 89 -18.60 -23.66 10.81
CA ASP A 89 -17.30 -23.32 11.36
C ASP A 89 -16.19 -24.29 10.93
N PHE A 90 -14.96 -23.77 10.88
CA PHE A 90 -13.71 -24.51 10.71
C PHE A 90 -12.76 -24.22 11.88
N SER A 91 -11.73 -25.04 12.11
CA SER A 91 -10.92 -24.96 13.35
C SER A 91 -9.42 -24.80 13.11
N ALA A 92 -8.75 -24.05 13.98
CA ALA A 92 -7.29 -23.95 14.02
C ALA A 92 -6.78 -23.99 15.47
N GLY A 93 -5.67 -24.71 15.70
CA GLY A 93 -5.03 -24.91 17.00
C GLY A 93 -5.21 -26.33 17.55
N THR A 94 -4.80 -26.55 18.79
CA THR A 94 -4.76 -27.89 19.40
C THR A 94 -5.94 -28.10 20.34
N VAL A 95 -6.68 -29.19 20.16
CA VAL A 95 -7.87 -29.48 20.95
C VAL A 95 -7.51 -29.93 22.36
N ALA A 96 -8.51 -29.99 23.25
CA ALA A 96 -8.31 -30.43 24.64
C ALA A 96 -7.67 -31.82 24.75
N SER A 97 -7.92 -32.73 23.82
CA SER A 97 -7.30 -34.07 23.81
C SER A 97 -5.89 -34.14 23.19
N GLY A 98 -5.32 -33.01 22.77
CA GLY A 98 -3.93 -32.89 22.29
C GLY A 98 -3.72 -33.09 20.80
N GLN A 99 -4.74 -33.44 20.04
CA GLN A 99 -4.65 -33.51 18.58
C GLN A 99 -4.72 -32.12 17.94
N ARG A 100 -4.04 -31.96 16.81
CA ARG A 100 -3.96 -30.70 16.08
C ARG A 100 -5.14 -30.51 15.13
N THR A 101 -5.52 -29.26 14.96
CA THR A 101 -6.37 -28.80 13.87
C THR A 101 -5.72 -27.61 13.17
N ARG A 102 -5.82 -27.56 11.85
CA ARG A 102 -5.33 -26.43 11.04
C ARG A 102 -6.43 -26.03 10.08
N ALA A 103 -6.64 -24.74 9.88
CA ALA A 103 -7.64 -24.25 8.96
C ALA A 103 -7.00 -23.91 7.61
N LEU A 104 -7.66 -24.22 6.52
CA LEU A 104 -7.33 -23.70 5.19
C LEU A 104 -8.43 -22.71 4.79
N VAL A 105 -8.05 -21.57 4.23
CA VAL A 105 -8.98 -20.56 3.71
C VAL A 105 -8.42 -19.95 2.44
N LYS A 106 -9.23 -19.84 1.39
CA LYS A 106 -8.84 -19.27 0.10
C LYS A 106 -9.78 -18.14 -0.29
N PHE A 107 -9.19 -17.08 -0.83
CA PHE A 107 -9.90 -15.93 -1.38
C PHE A 107 -9.59 -15.83 -2.86
N ASP A 108 -10.61 -15.93 -3.72
CA ASP A 108 -10.45 -15.65 -5.15
C ASP A 108 -10.61 -14.16 -5.42
N LEU A 109 -9.58 -13.55 -6.00
CA LEU A 109 -9.51 -12.13 -6.36
C LEU A 109 -9.97 -11.86 -7.79
N THR A 110 -10.08 -12.92 -8.62
CA THR A 110 -10.42 -12.83 -10.04
C THR A 110 -11.74 -12.10 -10.24
N GLY A 111 -11.72 -11.03 -11.04
CA GLY A 111 -12.90 -10.21 -11.31
C GLY A 111 -13.38 -9.34 -10.14
N LYS A 112 -12.75 -9.43 -8.96
CA LYS A 112 -13.05 -8.60 -7.79
C LYS A 112 -12.03 -7.46 -7.61
N VAL A 113 -10.79 -7.71 -8.02
CA VAL A 113 -9.71 -6.71 -8.06
C VAL A 113 -9.17 -6.65 -9.49
N PRO A 114 -9.04 -5.47 -10.10
CA PRO A 114 -8.45 -5.35 -11.43
C PRO A 114 -6.99 -5.83 -11.47
N ALA A 115 -6.60 -6.56 -12.52
CA ALA A 115 -5.26 -7.15 -12.62
C ALA A 115 -4.10 -6.13 -12.65
N ASN A 116 -4.39 -4.88 -13.02
CA ASN A 116 -3.45 -3.76 -12.98
C ASN A 116 -3.43 -3.03 -11.64
N ALA A 117 -4.08 -3.55 -10.60
CA ALA A 117 -4.09 -2.92 -9.29
C ALA A 117 -2.78 -3.17 -8.52
N THR A 118 -2.35 -2.13 -7.81
CA THR A 118 -1.33 -2.23 -6.76
C THR A 118 -2.04 -2.27 -5.43
N ILE A 119 -1.88 -3.37 -4.69
CA ILE A 119 -2.44 -3.49 -3.35
C ILE A 119 -1.63 -2.56 -2.42
N LEU A 120 -2.33 -1.72 -1.66
CA LEU A 120 -1.76 -0.81 -0.67
C LEU A 120 -1.83 -1.42 0.74
N SER A 121 -2.93 -2.10 1.06
CA SER A 121 -3.09 -2.80 2.33
C SER A 121 -3.99 -4.02 2.17
N ALA A 122 -3.78 -5.02 3.03
CA ALA A 122 -4.59 -6.22 3.09
C ALA A 122 -4.90 -6.54 4.56
N ARG A 123 -6.18 -6.63 4.92
CA ARG A 123 -6.65 -6.91 6.28
C ARG A 123 -7.51 -8.17 6.29
N LEU A 124 -7.12 -9.17 7.06
CA LEU A 124 -7.87 -10.40 7.24
C LEU A 124 -8.70 -10.32 8.52
N VAL A 125 -10.01 -10.48 8.38
CA VAL A 125 -10.96 -10.44 9.49
C VAL A 125 -11.54 -11.83 9.71
N LEU A 126 -11.40 -12.35 10.93
CA LEU A 126 -11.86 -13.67 11.33
C LEU A 126 -12.84 -13.55 12.50
N ARG A 127 -13.93 -14.33 12.48
CA ARG A 127 -14.87 -14.41 13.61
C ARG A 127 -14.67 -15.71 14.36
N PHE A 128 -14.18 -15.65 15.59
CA PHE A 128 -14.09 -16.79 16.48
C PHE A 128 -15.45 -17.04 17.15
N THR A 129 -16.07 -18.17 16.80
CA THR A 129 -17.41 -18.56 17.25
C THR A 129 -17.37 -19.44 18.50
N ARG A 130 -16.24 -20.10 18.77
CA ARG A 130 -16.08 -21.01 19.91
C ARG A 130 -14.63 -21.16 20.36
N GLU A 131 -14.48 -21.38 21.66
CA GLU A 131 -13.24 -21.75 22.35
C GLU A 131 -13.48 -22.98 23.26
N PRO A 132 -12.42 -23.60 23.81
CA PRO A 132 -12.54 -24.70 24.76
C PRO A 132 -13.29 -24.28 26.02
N SER A 133 -14.02 -25.21 26.63
CA SER A 133 -14.88 -24.93 27.80
C SER A 133 -14.12 -24.49 29.05
N SER A 134 -12.80 -24.72 29.10
CA SER A 134 -11.89 -24.24 30.15
C SER A 134 -11.54 -22.75 30.03
N GLY A 135 -11.98 -22.06 28.96
CA GLY A 135 -11.56 -20.72 28.60
C GLY A 135 -10.48 -20.69 27.50
N GLY A 136 -9.89 -21.84 27.19
CA GLY A 136 -8.82 -21.96 26.19
C GLY A 136 -7.47 -21.46 26.70
N ALA A 137 -6.40 -22.05 26.19
CA ALA A 137 -5.04 -21.56 26.41
C ALA A 137 -4.73 -20.40 25.46
N ASP A 138 -3.75 -19.58 25.87
CA ASP A 138 -3.12 -18.57 25.03
C ASP A 138 -2.24 -19.22 23.95
N GLY A 139 -1.98 -18.47 22.89
CA GLY A 139 -1.13 -18.92 21.80
C GLY A 139 -0.96 -17.83 20.74
N ILE A 140 -0.14 -18.13 19.74
CA ILE A 140 0.04 -17.26 18.57
C ILE A 140 -0.55 -17.95 17.35
N LEU A 141 -1.59 -17.37 16.76
CA LEU A 141 -2.09 -17.77 15.45
C LEU A 141 -1.16 -17.26 14.36
N GLU A 142 -0.74 -18.14 13.48
CA GLU A 142 0.07 -17.83 12.32
C GLU A 142 -0.72 -18.05 11.04
N VAL A 143 -0.64 -17.08 10.15
CA VAL A 143 -1.15 -17.14 8.77
C VAL A 143 0.03 -17.44 7.86
N ARG A 144 -0.07 -18.48 7.02
CA ARG A 144 1.01 -18.88 6.09
C ARG A 144 0.43 -19.27 4.74
N ARG A 145 1.12 -18.98 3.64
CA ARG A 145 0.68 -19.43 2.30
C ARG A 145 0.59 -20.94 2.21
N VAL A 146 -0.47 -21.42 1.58
CA VAL A 146 -0.53 -22.79 1.07
C VAL A 146 0.19 -22.81 -0.27
N LEU A 147 1.04 -23.81 -0.50
CA LEU A 147 1.89 -23.94 -1.70
C LEU A 147 1.38 -25.01 -2.66
N ARG A 148 0.31 -25.71 -2.30
CA ARG A 148 -0.29 -26.79 -3.08
C ARG A 148 -1.78 -26.61 -3.21
N THR A 149 -2.32 -27.13 -4.29
CA THR A 149 -3.78 -27.22 -4.47
C THR A 149 -4.43 -28.05 -3.38
N TRP A 150 -5.68 -27.73 -3.07
CA TRP A 150 -6.54 -28.45 -2.14
C TRP A 150 -8.01 -28.19 -2.51
N THR A 151 -8.90 -29.08 -2.09
CA THR A 151 -10.35 -28.96 -2.34
C THR A 151 -11.12 -28.99 -1.02
N GLU A 152 -11.98 -28.00 -0.82
CA GLU A 152 -12.74 -27.80 0.43
C GLU A 152 -13.60 -28.99 0.86
N GLY A 153 -14.27 -29.65 -0.08
CA GLY A 153 -15.27 -30.68 0.21
C GLY A 153 -16.62 -30.11 0.64
N ASN A 154 -17.52 -30.96 1.12
CA ASN A 154 -18.88 -30.55 1.51
C ASN A 154 -19.41 -31.20 2.80
N LYS A 155 -18.53 -31.82 3.57
CA LYS A 155 -18.95 -32.64 4.71
C LYS A 155 -19.42 -31.75 5.86
N PRO A 156 -20.63 -31.98 6.38
CA PRO A 156 -21.19 -31.17 7.45
C PRO A 156 -20.73 -31.65 8.82
N GLY A 157 -21.06 -30.84 9.82
CA GLY A 157 -20.85 -31.17 11.23
C GLY A 157 -19.43 -30.80 11.70
N PRO A 158 -19.28 -30.44 12.98
CA PRO A 158 -18.07 -29.79 13.46
C PRO A 158 -16.85 -30.70 13.61
N SER A 159 -17.05 -32.02 13.48
CA SER A 159 -15.97 -33.01 13.47
C SER A 159 -15.79 -33.61 12.08
N GLY A 160 -16.56 -33.16 11.10
CA GLY A 160 -16.58 -33.69 9.76
C GLY A 160 -17.24 -35.06 9.62
N GLN A 161 -17.12 -35.56 8.40
CA GLN A 161 -17.48 -36.92 8.01
C GLN A 161 -16.39 -37.48 7.08
N PRO A 162 -16.35 -38.80 6.83
CA PRO A 162 -15.39 -39.39 5.89
C PRO A 162 -15.37 -38.65 4.55
N ALA A 163 -14.18 -38.29 4.10
CA ALA A 163 -13.99 -37.56 2.87
C ALA A 163 -14.38 -38.40 1.64
N THR A 164 -14.94 -37.74 0.63
CA THR A 164 -15.09 -38.33 -0.71
C THR A 164 -13.84 -38.07 -1.55
N SER A 165 -13.67 -38.83 -2.62
CA SER A 165 -12.54 -38.65 -3.54
C SER A 165 -12.46 -37.21 -4.06
N GLY A 166 -11.26 -36.62 -4.02
CA GLY A 166 -10.95 -35.24 -4.36
C GLY A 166 -10.88 -34.29 -3.17
N GLU A 167 -11.48 -34.62 -2.02
CA GLU A 167 -11.58 -33.71 -0.88
C GLU A 167 -10.30 -33.67 -0.03
N THR A 168 -10.09 -32.55 0.67
CA THR A 168 -8.95 -32.39 1.57
C THR A 168 -9.19 -33.09 2.90
N THR A 169 -8.14 -33.71 3.43
CA THR A 169 -8.10 -34.38 4.74
C THR A 169 -6.77 -34.06 5.44
N TRP A 170 -6.59 -34.54 6.67
CA TRP A 170 -5.31 -34.43 7.36
C TRP A 170 -4.16 -35.11 6.59
N SER A 171 -4.43 -36.24 5.93
CA SER A 171 -3.39 -37.01 5.24
C SER A 171 -3.20 -36.61 3.77
N PHE A 172 -4.22 -36.03 3.14
CA PHE A 172 -4.24 -35.76 1.71
C PHE A 172 -4.71 -34.35 1.38
N ASN A 173 -4.02 -33.66 0.48
CA ASN A 173 -4.53 -32.43 -0.11
C ASN A 173 -5.62 -32.71 -1.16
N MET A 174 -5.61 -33.90 -1.76
CA MET A 174 -6.74 -34.45 -2.53
C MET A 174 -6.88 -35.95 -2.24
N HIS A 175 -7.78 -36.32 -1.34
CA HIS A 175 -8.01 -37.70 -0.92
C HIS A 175 -8.52 -38.59 -2.06
N PRO A 176 -8.11 -39.86 -2.17
CA PRO A 176 -6.92 -40.47 -1.60
C PRO A 176 -5.68 -40.32 -2.51
N GLY A 177 -5.78 -39.56 -3.60
CA GLY A 177 -4.80 -39.60 -4.69
C GLY A 177 -3.52 -38.78 -4.48
N LEU A 178 -3.61 -37.64 -3.79
CA LEU A 178 -2.46 -36.75 -3.56
C LEU A 178 -2.26 -36.52 -2.05
N PRO A 179 -1.18 -37.07 -1.46
CA PRO A 179 -0.85 -36.83 -0.07
C PRO A 179 -0.17 -35.47 0.13
N TRP A 180 -0.32 -34.92 1.33
CA TRP A 180 0.61 -33.89 1.81
C TRP A 180 2.03 -34.46 1.92
N ALA A 181 3.07 -33.62 1.86
CA ALA A 181 4.44 -34.07 2.11
C ALA A 181 4.60 -34.65 3.53
N GLU A 182 3.90 -34.04 4.50
CA GLU A 182 3.75 -34.55 5.86
C GLU A 182 2.28 -34.54 6.26
N LYS A 183 1.84 -35.47 7.12
CA LYS A 183 0.46 -35.46 7.62
C LYS A 183 0.16 -34.13 8.32
N GLY A 184 -0.91 -33.46 7.90
CA GLY A 184 -1.30 -32.13 8.32
C GLY A 184 -0.70 -30.99 7.48
N GLY A 185 0.15 -31.30 6.50
CA GLY A 185 0.92 -30.36 5.68
C GLY A 185 2.24 -29.93 6.34
N GLY A 186 3.36 -30.06 5.64
CA GLY A 186 4.67 -29.63 6.15
C GLY A 186 4.91 -28.13 5.97
N PHE A 187 5.47 -27.48 7.00
CA PHE A 187 5.97 -26.10 6.86
C PHE A 187 7.31 -26.10 6.11
N GLY A 188 7.40 -25.33 5.03
CA GLY A 188 8.51 -25.33 4.08
C GLY A 188 8.32 -26.25 2.87
N SER A 189 7.25 -27.06 2.82
CA SER A 189 6.99 -28.01 1.73
C SER A 189 5.56 -27.90 1.16
N ASP A 190 4.54 -28.00 2.00
CA ASP A 190 3.13 -27.83 1.61
C ASP A 190 2.62 -26.42 1.96
N PHE A 191 3.17 -25.84 3.03
CA PHE A 191 2.93 -24.49 3.48
C PHE A 191 4.22 -23.69 3.49
N SER A 192 4.14 -22.37 3.36
CA SER A 192 5.30 -21.48 3.43
C SER A 192 5.96 -21.54 4.83
N SER A 193 7.29 -21.64 4.85
CA SER A 193 8.10 -21.49 6.07
C SER A 193 8.13 -20.03 6.56
N THR A 194 7.88 -19.06 5.67
CA THR A 194 7.67 -17.66 6.04
C THR A 194 6.23 -17.45 6.49
N THR A 195 6.07 -16.82 7.66
CA THR A 195 4.77 -16.40 8.19
C THR A 195 4.29 -15.12 7.53
N SER A 196 3.05 -15.13 7.04
CA SER A 196 2.38 -13.96 6.47
C SER A 196 1.94 -13.00 7.57
N ALA A 197 1.40 -13.50 8.68
CA ALA A 197 1.09 -12.71 9.87
C ALA A 197 1.09 -13.59 11.14
N SER A 198 1.44 -13.00 12.28
CA SER A 198 1.38 -13.65 13.59
C SER A 198 0.61 -12.76 14.56
N VAL A 199 -0.43 -13.30 15.20
CA VAL A 199 -1.24 -12.56 16.17
C VAL A 199 -1.58 -13.43 17.38
N PRO A 200 -1.71 -12.87 18.60
CA PRO A 200 -2.25 -13.61 19.72
C PRO A 200 -3.66 -14.13 19.42
N ILE A 201 -3.94 -15.40 19.74
CA ILE A 201 -5.33 -15.88 19.70
C ILE A 201 -6.14 -15.17 20.78
N ILE A 202 -7.32 -14.72 20.41
CA ILE A 202 -8.32 -14.20 21.34
C ILE A 202 -9.32 -15.30 21.71
N GLY A 203 -10.19 -15.01 22.68
CA GLY A 203 -11.36 -15.84 22.92
C GLY A 203 -12.43 -15.69 21.83
N ARG A 204 -13.70 -15.82 22.19
CA ARG A 204 -14.82 -15.52 21.26
C ARG A 204 -14.81 -14.05 20.86
N GLY A 205 -14.96 -13.76 19.56
CA GLY A 205 -14.95 -12.38 19.09
C GLY A 205 -14.49 -12.24 17.65
N THR A 206 -14.26 -10.99 17.24
CA THR A 206 -13.70 -10.67 15.93
C THR A 206 -12.22 -10.38 16.10
N LEU A 207 -11.39 -11.10 15.35
CA LEU A 207 -9.95 -10.89 15.27
C LEU A 207 -9.64 -10.19 13.94
N GLU A 208 -9.04 -9.01 14.02
CA GLU A 208 -8.52 -8.29 12.85
C GLU A 208 -7.01 -8.49 12.77
N ILE A 209 -6.56 -9.10 11.68
CA ILE A 209 -5.16 -9.23 11.32
C ILE A 209 -4.83 -8.10 10.36
N LEU A 210 -4.07 -7.13 10.86
CA LEU A 210 -3.66 -5.95 10.10
C LEU A 210 -2.67 -6.33 9.00
N SER A 211 -2.52 -5.41 8.04
CA SER A 211 -1.62 -5.61 6.92
C SER A 211 -0.18 -5.73 7.41
N THR A 212 0.47 -6.81 6.99
CA THR A 212 1.92 -6.99 7.11
C THR A 212 2.53 -6.97 5.70
N ARG A 213 3.85 -6.86 5.61
CA ARG A 213 4.55 -6.95 4.33
C ARG A 213 4.33 -8.30 3.63
N ALA A 214 4.39 -9.40 4.37
CA ALA A 214 4.24 -10.73 3.82
C ALA A 214 2.78 -11.00 3.37
N LEU A 215 1.79 -10.55 4.15
CA LEU A 215 0.38 -10.66 3.78
C LEU A 215 0.05 -9.81 2.54
N LEU A 216 0.64 -8.61 2.43
CA LEU A 216 0.55 -7.78 1.22
C LEU A 216 1.18 -8.47 -0.01
N ALA A 217 2.38 -9.04 0.17
CA ALA A 217 3.09 -9.73 -0.90
C ALA A 217 2.34 -10.96 -1.40
N ASP A 218 1.70 -11.71 -0.50
CA ASP A 218 0.87 -12.86 -0.85
C ASP A 218 -0.30 -12.45 -1.75
N VAL A 219 -1.06 -11.42 -1.36
CA VAL A 219 -2.22 -10.94 -2.13
C VAL A 219 -1.78 -10.33 -3.47
N GLN A 220 -0.69 -9.56 -3.48
CA GLN A 220 -0.16 -9.01 -4.73
C GLN A 220 0.30 -10.12 -5.69
N ALA A 221 0.91 -11.19 -5.15
CA ALA A 221 1.30 -12.36 -5.93
C ALA A 221 0.09 -13.11 -6.48
N TRP A 222 -0.99 -13.27 -5.69
CA TRP A 222 -2.23 -13.88 -6.16
C TRP A 222 -2.94 -13.08 -7.25
N LEU A 223 -2.81 -11.75 -7.23
CA LEU A 223 -3.34 -10.90 -8.29
C LEU A 223 -2.52 -11.04 -9.58
N ALA A 224 -1.20 -11.13 -9.45
CA ALA A 224 -0.28 -11.28 -10.58
C ALA A 224 -0.36 -12.68 -11.22
N ASP A 225 -0.52 -13.72 -10.40
CA ASP A 225 -0.73 -15.11 -10.84
C ASP A 225 -1.84 -15.78 -10.02
N PRO A 226 -3.11 -15.66 -10.46
CA PRO A 226 -4.24 -16.31 -9.81
C PRO A 226 -4.13 -17.84 -9.76
N THR A 227 -3.32 -18.47 -10.63
CA THR A 227 -3.17 -19.93 -10.66
C THR A 227 -2.30 -20.46 -9.52
N ALA A 228 -1.43 -19.61 -8.98
CA ALA A 228 -0.62 -19.89 -7.80
C ALA A 228 -1.33 -19.57 -6.46
N ASN A 229 -2.57 -19.07 -6.51
CA ASN A 229 -3.35 -18.77 -5.31
C ASN A 229 -4.02 -20.04 -4.74
N PHE A 230 -3.42 -20.58 -3.68
CA PHE A 230 -3.99 -21.66 -2.88
C PHE A 230 -4.49 -21.19 -1.51
N GLY A 231 -4.53 -19.88 -1.27
CA GLY A 231 -4.95 -19.32 0.02
C GLY A 231 -3.92 -19.49 1.15
N TRP A 232 -4.43 -19.44 2.38
CA TRP A 232 -3.64 -19.50 3.61
C TRP A 232 -4.03 -20.70 4.47
N VAL A 233 -3.04 -21.22 5.20
CA VAL A 233 -3.25 -22.04 6.39
C VAL A 233 -3.22 -21.16 7.63
N LEU A 234 -4.14 -21.42 8.57
CA LEU A 234 -4.12 -20.87 9.92
C LEU A 234 -3.75 -21.99 10.88
N ALA A 235 -2.66 -21.81 11.62
CA ALA A 235 -2.18 -22.77 12.62
C ALA A 235 -1.62 -22.02 13.82
N VAL A 236 -1.60 -22.66 14.99
CA VAL A 236 -0.96 -22.08 16.17
C VAL A 236 0.54 -22.39 16.13
N ARG A 237 1.39 -21.43 16.46
CA ARG A 237 2.87 -21.56 16.43
C ARG A 237 3.37 -22.76 17.22
N ASP A 238 2.90 -22.88 18.47
CA ASP A 238 3.21 -24.03 19.32
C ASP A 238 1.99 -24.96 19.40
N GLU A 239 1.98 -25.94 18.50
CA GLU A 239 0.92 -26.93 18.41
C GLU A 239 0.95 -27.97 19.56
N SER A 240 1.96 -27.94 20.44
CA SER A 240 2.03 -28.81 21.61
C SER A 240 1.15 -28.32 22.77
N VAL A 241 0.82 -27.01 22.79
CA VAL A 241 -0.02 -26.41 23.81
C VAL A 241 -1.48 -26.80 23.57
N ARG A 242 -2.03 -27.60 24.49
CA ARG A 242 -3.43 -28.04 24.45
C ARG A 242 -4.38 -26.87 24.68
N GLU A 243 -5.61 -27.02 24.18
CA GLU A 243 -6.70 -26.05 24.37
C GLU A 243 -6.46 -24.68 23.70
N THR A 244 -5.58 -24.62 22.71
CA THR A 244 -5.40 -23.43 21.85
C THR A 244 -6.42 -23.37 20.71
N ALA A 245 -7.14 -24.47 20.43
CA ALA A 245 -8.09 -24.53 19.33
C ALA A 245 -9.17 -23.43 19.41
N ARG A 246 -9.40 -22.73 18.30
CA ARG A 246 -10.53 -21.82 18.10
C ARG A 246 -11.33 -22.29 16.89
N ARG A 247 -12.65 -22.16 16.99
CA ARG A 247 -13.53 -22.30 15.83
C ARG A 247 -13.79 -20.95 15.22
N ILE A 248 -13.69 -20.91 13.90
CA ILE A 248 -13.75 -19.73 13.07
C ILE A 248 -14.99 -19.91 12.18
N ALA A 249 -15.82 -18.88 12.05
CA ALA A 249 -16.94 -18.92 11.11
C ALA A 249 -16.42 -19.24 9.70
N SER A 250 -17.18 -20.05 8.96
CA SER A 250 -16.91 -20.47 7.57
C SER A 250 -17.65 -19.61 6.56
N ARG A 251 -17.41 -19.85 5.27
CA ARG A 251 -18.21 -19.28 4.19
C ARG A 251 -19.67 -19.74 4.18
N GLU A 252 -19.99 -20.88 4.81
CA GLU A 252 -21.36 -21.37 5.01
C GLU A 252 -22.15 -20.51 6.00
N ASP A 253 -21.50 -19.62 6.77
CA ASP A 253 -22.14 -18.56 7.58
C ASP A 253 -21.86 -17.16 6.99
N PRO A 254 -22.58 -16.71 5.94
CA PRO A 254 -22.28 -15.46 5.24
C PRO A 254 -22.30 -14.21 6.11
N ALA A 255 -23.01 -14.23 7.25
CA ALA A 255 -23.06 -13.10 8.17
C ALA A 255 -21.74 -12.90 8.91
N ASN A 256 -21.04 -13.99 9.22
CA ASN A 256 -19.83 -14.01 10.03
C ASN A 256 -18.58 -14.51 9.29
N ALA A 257 -18.73 -14.91 8.03
CA ALA A 257 -17.67 -15.47 7.21
C ALA A 257 -16.40 -14.60 7.22
N PRO A 258 -15.22 -15.23 7.05
CA PRO A 258 -13.95 -14.52 6.91
C PRO A 258 -14.04 -13.43 5.85
N LYS A 259 -13.32 -12.33 6.05
CA LYS A 259 -13.26 -11.24 5.08
C LYS A 259 -11.81 -10.84 4.83
N LEU A 260 -11.45 -10.73 3.57
CA LEU A 260 -10.21 -10.10 3.14
C LEU A 260 -10.55 -8.71 2.60
N ILE A 261 -10.20 -7.68 3.37
CA ILE A 261 -10.42 -6.29 2.99
C ILE A 261 -9.14 -5.77 2.38
N LEU A 262 -9.21 -5.31 1.14
CA LEU A 262 -8.07 -4.82 0.38
C LEU A 262 -8.26 -3.33 0.07
N GLU A 263 -7.21 -2.56 0.26
CA GLU A 263 -7.07 -1.23 -0.29
C GLU A 263 -6.10 -1.30 -1.46
N TYR A 264 -6.44 -0.72 -2.60
CA TYR A 264 -5.60 -0.76 -3.79
C TYR A 264 -5.72 0.52 -4.61
N THR A 265 -4.76 0.74 -5.50
CA THR A 265 -4.85 1.78 -6.52
C THR A 265 -4.75 1.14 -7.89
N LEU A 266 -5.42 1.74 -8.88
CA LEU A 266 -5.30 1.27 -10.26
C LEU A 266 -4.00 1.81 -10.87
N GLY A 267 -3.15 0.90 -11.34
CA GLY A 267 -2.11 1.24 -12.30
C GLY A 267 -2.70 1.70 -13.63
N PRO A 268 -1.86 2.14 -14.58
CA PRO A 268 -2.32 2.42 -15.95
C PRO A 268 -3.11 1.23 -16.49
N ALA A 269 -4.30 1.47 -17.04
CA ALA A 269 -5.09 0.41 -17.66
C ALA A 269 -4.24 -0.30 -18.72
N GLU A 270 -4.33 -1.63 -18.81
CA GLU A 270 -3.54 -2.41 -19.76
C GLU A 270 -3.88 -2.03 -21.20
N LEU A 271 -2.86 -1.92 -22.05
CA LEU A 271 -3.01 -1.55 -23.46
C LEU A 271 -3.70 -2.68 -24.23
N ARG A 272 -4.93 -2.45 -24.70
CA ARG A 272 -5.75 -3.47 -25.38
C ARG A 272 -6.48 -2.88 -26.59
N PHE A 273 -6.54 -3.64 -27.69
CA PHE A 273 -7.42 -3.30 -28.80
C PHE A 273 -8.89 -3.44 -28.39
N ALA A 274 -9.70 -2.48 -28.82
CA ALA A 274 -11.15 -2.65 -28.92
C ALA A 274 -11.47 -3.54 -30.14
N PRO A 275 -12.69 -4.12 -30.24
CA PRO A 275 -13.12 -4.83 -31.43
C PRO A 275 -12.91 -3.97 -32.67
N ALA A 276 -12.21 -4.52 -33.67
CA ALA A 276 -11.95 -3.81 -34.91
C ALA A 276 -13.28 -3.61 -35.67
N THR A 277 -13.48 -2.42 -36.22
CA THR A 277 -14.63 -2.12 -37.08
C THR A 277 -14.16 -1.93 -38.51
N THR A 278 -14.99 -2.34 -39.47
CA THR A 278 -14.66 -2.19 -40.89
C THR A 278 -15.72 -1.37 -41.60
N SER A 279 -15.28 -0.46 -42.46
CA SER A 279 -16.11 0.21 -43.46
C SER A 279 -15.84 -0.36 -44.85
N ALA A 280 -16.52 0.18 -45.87
CA ALA A 280 -16.29 -0.19 -47.27
C ALA A 280 -14.84 0.11 -47.73
N THR A 281 -14.17 1.08 -47.12
CA THR A 281 -12.85 1.55 -47.56
C THR A 281 -11.74 1.40 -46.51
N HIS A 282 -12.06 1.21 -45.23
CA HIS A 282 -11.08 1.18 -44.14
C HIS A 282 -11.35 0.11 -43.08
N LEU A 283 -10.30 -0.30 -42.37
CA LEU A 283 -10.29 -1.00 -41.09
C LEU A 283 -9.92 0.01 -40.00
N LEU A 284 -10.79 0.19 -39.01
CA LEU A 284 -10.53 1.03 -37.85
C LEU A 284 -10.07 0.13 -36.69
N LEU A 285 -8.83 0.34 -36.25
CA LEU A 285 -8.32 -0.24 -35.02
C LEU A 285 -8.36 0.84 -33.94
N ALA A 286 -9.11 0.61 -32.87
CA ALA A 286 -9.14 1.47 -31.70
C ALA A 286 -8.59 0.71 -30.49
N TRP A 287 -8.11 1.42 -29.48
CA TRP A 287 -7.56 0.80 -28.27
C TRP A 287 -7.81 1.62 -27.02
N THR A 288 -7.78 0.93 -25.89
CA THR A 288 -7.88 1.49 -24.54
C THR A 288 -6.63 1.13 -23.73
N GLY A 289 -6.43 1.83 -22.61
CA GLY A 289 -5.26 1.62 -21.76
C GLY A 289 -3.93 2.09 -22.38
N GLY A 290 -2.85 1.91 -21.63
CA GLY A 290 -1.52 2.45 -21.90
C GLY A 290 -1.44 3.98 -21.87
N THR A 291 -0.22 4.47 -21.64
CA THR A 291 0.13 5.88 -21.74
C THR A 291 0.74 6.17 -23.11
N PRO A 292 0.19 7.13 -23.90
CA PRO A 292 0.78 7.49 -25.18
C PRO A 292 2.24 7.99 -25.03
N PRO A 293 3.05 7.99 -26.10
CA PRO A 293 2.67 7.68 -27.48
C PRO A 293 2.59 6.17 -27.77
N PHE A 294 1.76 5.81 -28.75
CA PHE A 294 1.53 4.44 -29.21
C PHE A 294 2.14 4.24 -30.60
N GLN A 295 2.71 3.07 -30.86
CA GLN A 295 3.15 2.64 -32.19
C GLN A 295 2.29 1.47 -32.65
N VAL A 296 1.59 1.66 -33.76
CA VAL A 296 0.93 0.55 -34.46
C VAL A 296 1.97 -0.11 -35.35
N GLN A 297 2.04 -1.43 -35.32
CA GLN A 297 2.92 -2.21 -36.18
C GLN A 297 2.12 -3.24 -36.96
N HIS A 298 2.60 -3.53 -38.16
CA HIS A 298 2.01 -4.50 -39.08
C HIS A 298 3.03 -5.59 -39.42
N ARG A 299 2.55 -6.81 -39.62
CA ARG A 299 3.35 -7.93 -40.10
C ARG A 299 2.54 -8.85 -41.01
N PRO A 300 3.07 -9.34 -42.15
CA PRO A 300 2.28 -10.10 -43.12
C PRO A 300 1.95 -11.55 -42.70
N SER A 301 2.68 -12.15 -41.74
CA SER A 301 2.49 -13.54 -41.29
C SER A 301 2.55 -13.66 -39.78
N LEU A 302 1.87 -14.65 -39.18
CA LEU A 302 1.93 -14.94 -37.74
C LEU A 302 3.18 -15.73 -37.33
N GLU A 303 3.83 -16.41 -38.28
CA GLU A 303 4.98 -17.29 -38.01
C GLU A 303 6.31 -16.74 -38.55
N ALA A 304 6.29 -15.81 -39.50
CA ALA A 304 7.51 -15.28 -40.13
C ALA A 304 7.44 -13.75 -40.37
N GLY A 305 8.62 -13.14 -40.52
CA GLY A 305 8.79 -11.72 -40.82
C GLY A 305 9.01 -10.82 -39.60
N THR A 306 9.43 -9.58 -39.86
CA THR A 306 9.68 -8.54 -38.85
C THR A 306 8.45 -7.62 -38.73
N TRP A 307 8.13 -7.18 -37.52
CA TRP A 307 7.11 -6.16 -37.30
C TRP A 307 7.59 -4.82 -37.89
N MET A 308 6.75 -4.18 -38.69
CA MET A 308 7.04 -2.90 -39.35
C MET A 308 6.12 -1.82 -38.81
N ASP A 309 6.64 -0.62 -38.57
CA ASP A 309 5.86 0.51 -38.09
C ASP A 309 4.84 0.97 -39.13
N LEU A 310 3.58 1.05 -38.72
CA LEU A 310 2.50 1.61 -39.50
C LEU A 310 2.32 3.08 -39.10
N GLY A 311 2.95 3.98 -39.85
CA GLY A 311 2.95 5.40 -39.55
C GLY A 311 3.84 5.79 -38.36
N LYS A 312 3.77 7.06 -37.95
CA LYS A 312 4.54 7.60 -36.83
C LYS A 312 3.88 7.28 -35.48
N PRO A 313 4.64 7.30 -34.37
CA PRO A 313 4.07 7.26 -33.03
C PRO A 313 2.93 8.28 -32.87
N THR A 314 1.81 7.84 -32.29
CA THR A 314 0.61 8.65 -32.17
C THR A 314 0.13 8.73 -30.73
N THR A 315 -0.42 9.88 -30.33
CA THR A 315 -1.15 10.00 -29.07
C THR A 315 -2.64 9.64 -29.23
N ASN A 316 -3.10 9.47 -30.48
CA ASN A 316 -4.47 9.05 -30.77
C ASN A 316 -4.70 7.61 -30.30
N ARG A 317 -5.95 7.28 -29.98
CA ARG A 317 -6.36 5.95 -29.53
C ARG A 317 -6.98 5.10 -30.63
N ASN A 318 -6.75 5.49 -31.88
CA ASN A 318 -7.18 4.76 -33.05
C ASN A 318 -6.25 4.99 -34.24
N VAL A 319 -6.33 4.09 -35.21
CA VAL A 319 -5.75 4.24 -36.54
C VAL A 319 -6.74 3.71 -37.59
N GLU A 320 -6.83 4.41 -38.71
CA GLU A 320 -7.56 3.96 -39.89
C GLU A 320 -6.58 3.38 -40.90
N ILE A 321 -6.88 2.16 -41.36
CA ILE A 321 -6.03 1.41 -42.29
C ILE A 321 -6.85 1.17 -43.56
N PRO A 322 -6.39 1.60 -44.75
CA PRO A 322 -7.10 1.36 -45.99
C PRO A 322 -7.29 -0.14 -46.26
N ARG A 323 -8.48 -0.56 -46.70
CA ARG A 323 -8.73 -1.97 -47.07
C ARG A 323 -7.91 -2.46 -48.26
N ALA A 324 -7.36 -1.53 -49.06
CA ALA A 324 -6.45 -1.85 -50.15
C ALA A 324 -5.03 -2.24 -49.66
N SER A 325 -4.73 -2.09 -48.37
CA SER A 325 -3.46 -2.53 -47.79
C SER A 325 -3.35 -4.06 -47.77
N ALA A 326 -2.11 -4.57 -47.83
CA ALA A 326 -1.85 -6.00 -47.81
C ALA A 326 -2.40 -6.65 -46.52
N PRO A 327 -2.96 -7.88 -46.59
CA PRO A 327 -3.43 -8.58 -45.41
C PRO A 327 -2.28 -8.87 -44.46
N GLY A 328 -2.57 -8.82 -43.17
CA GLY A 328 -1.61 -9.17 -42.14
C GLY A 328 -2.14 -8.92 -40.73
N TYR A 329 -1.21 -8.98 -39.79
CA TYR A 329 -1.45 -8.89 -38.37
C TYR A 329 -1.02 -7.52 -37.87
N TYR A 330 -1.78 -6.97 -36.94
CA TYR A 330 -1.47 -5.71 -36.30
C TYR A 330 -1.20 -5.94 -34.81
N ARG A 331 -0.18 -5.25 -34.30
CA ARG A 331 0.03 -5.13 -32.85
C ARG A 331 0.16 -3.67 -32.49
N LEU A 332 -0.12 -3.39 -31.23
CA LEU A 332 0.06 -2.09 -30.63
C LEU A 332 1.16 -2.17 -29.58
N GLN A 333 2.08 -1.22 -29.59
CA GLN A 333 3.11 -1.07 -28.59
C GLN A 333 3.10 0.36 -28.05
N LEU A 334 3.66 0.55 -26.86
CA LEU A 334 4.06 1.87 -26.41
C LEU A 334 5.26 2.30 -27.24
N ALA A 335 5.17 3.46 -27.89
CA ALA A 335 6.26 3.99 -28.70
C ALA A 335 7.32 4.57 -27.78
N THR A 336 8.52 4.01 -27.78
CA THR A 336 9.70 4.70 -27.29
C THR A 336 10.15 5.67 -28.37
N THR A 337 10.14 6.97 -28.10
CA THR A 337 10.65 7.98 -29.03
C THR A 337 12.13 7.71 -29.34
N THR A 338 12.41 7.11 -30.48
CA THR A 338 13.77 6.99 -31.02
C THR A 338 13.80 7.59 -32.42
N GLN A 339 14.71 8.56 -32.60
CA GLN A 339 15.08 9.31 -33.82
C GLN A 339 14.48 10.72 -33.98
N ASN A 340 15.18 11.69 -33.40
CA ASN A 340 15.31 13.06 -33.89
C ASN A 340 16.82 13.36 -34.00
N PRO A 341 17.35 14.04 -35.04
CA PRO A 341 18.79 14.31 -35.17
C PRO A 341 19.38 15.19 -34.04
N ASP A 342 18.51 15.79 -33.23
CA ASP A 342 18.85 16.61 -32.06
C ASP A 342 18.76 15.85 -30.71
N ASN A 343 18.71 14.51 -30.70
CA ASN A 343 18.75 13.70 -29.47
C ASN A 343 19.78 12.56 -29.57
N PRO A 344 20.54 12.30 -28.47
CA PRO A 344 21.70 11.42 -28.45
C PRO A 344 21.32 9.94 -28.66
N PRO A 345 22.30 9.02 -28.82
CA PRO A 345 22.04 7.61 -29.08
C PRO A 345 21.06 7.01 -28.06
N PRO A 346 20.33 5.92 -28.39
CA PRO A 346 19.47 5.24 -27.43
C PRO A 346 20.25 5.02 -26.13
N PRO A 347 19.62 5.23 -24.94
CA PRO A 347 20.33 5.03 -23.69
C PRO A 347 20.90 3.60 -23.74
N PRO A 348 22.18 3.44 -23.40
CA PRO A 348 22.80 2.12 -23.38
C PRO A 348 21.90 1.15 -22.59
N PRO A 349 21.88 -0.16 -22.91
CA PRO A 349 21.14 -1.14 -22.14
C PRO A 349 21.31 -0.83 -20.65
N ALA A 350 20.18 -0.62 -19.95
CA ALA A 350 20.16 -0.04 -18.61
C ALA A 350 21.27 -0.67 -17.79
N ASP A 351 22.27 0.15 -17.45
CA ASP A 351 23.52 -0.32 -16.88
C ASP A 351 23.18 -1.26 -15.70
N PRO A 352 23.62 -2.52 -15.70
CA PRO A 352 23.36 -3.42 -14.58
C PRO A 352 23.92 -2.88 -13.26
N ASN A 353 24.83 -1.91 -13.34
CA ASN A 353 25.42 -1.16 -12.24
C ASN A 353 24.90 0.29 -12.13
N GLU A 354 23.76 0.61 -12.76
CA GLU A 354 23.17 1.95 -12.72
C GLU A 354 22.92 2.39 -11.28
N THR A 355 23.49 3.56 -10.94
CA THR A 355 23.28 4.25 -9.67
C THR A 355 22.74 5.65 -9.89
N VAL A 356 21.86 6.09 -9.00
CA VAL A 356 21.30 7.44 -8.98
C VAL A 356 21.46 8.06 -7.61
N GLU A 357 21.85 9.32 -7.56
CA GLU A 357 21.93 10.09 -6.31
C GLU A 357 20.56 10.67 -5.95
N TYR A 358 20.22 10.55 -4.67
CA TYR A 358 19.03 11.14 -4.05
C TYR A 358 19.43 12.05 -2.91
N GLU A 359 18.63 13.08 -2.69
CA GLU A 359 18.60 13.84 -1.44
C GLU A 359 17.38 13.41 -0.62
N LEU A 360 17.62 13.00 0.61
CA LEU A 360 16.58 12.87 1.63
C LEU A 360 16.51 14.18 2.41
N SER A 361 15.42 14.92 2.27
CA SER A 361 15.06 16.05 3.12
C SER A 361 14.11 15.61 4.22
N PHE A 362 14.51 15.79 5.47
CA PHE A 362 13.67 15.65 6.65
C PHE A 362 13.11 17.01 7.05
N GLN A 363 11.81 17.21 6.84
CA GLN A 363 11.06 18.32 7.40
C GLN A 363 10.47 17.86 8.73
N SER A 364 10.90 18.46 9.84
CA SER A 364 10.34 18.21 11.15
C SER A 364 9.27 19.25 11.49
N ASP A 365 8.12 18.75 11.94
CA ASP A 365 6.98 19.55 12.36
C ASP A 365 6.73 19.42 13.87
N TRP A 366 7.68 18.89 14.64
CA TRP A 366 7.60 18.75 16.09
C TRP A 366 7.83 20.08 16.81
N THR A 367 6.76 20.77 17.20
CA THR A 367 6.83 22.08 17.85
C THR A 367 5.85 22.16 19.01
N PRO A 368 5.99 23.17 19.91
CA PRO A 368 5.00 23.41 20.96
C PRO A 368 3.59 23.72 20.42
N SER A 369 3.44 24.15 19.16
CA SER A 369 2.13 24.41 18.58
C SER A 369 1.49 23.17 17.96
N THR A 370 2.28 22.27 17.37
CA THR A 370 1.77 21.04 16.76
C THR A 370 1.60 19.91 17.79
N HIS A 371 2.50 19.81 18.77
CA HIS A 371 2.52 18.79 19.81
C HIS A 371 2.63 19.44 21.20
N PRO A 372 1.60 20.18 21.67
CA PRO A 372 1.67 21.01 22.87
C PRO A 372 1.76 20.21 24.17
N GLN A 373 1.27 18.97 24.19
CA GLN A 373 1.20 18.17 25.40
C GLN A 373 2.63 17.82 25.87
N SER A 374 2.99 18.28 27.07
CA SER A 374 4.26 17.99 27.75
C SER A 374 5.51 18.20 26.87
N TYR A 375 5.49 19.18 25.96
CA TYR A 375 6.61 19.44 25.05
C TYR A 375 7.93 19.64 25.83
N PRO A 376 8.98 18.85 25.56
CA PRO A 376 10.16 18.81 26.42
C PRO A 376 11.11 19.99 26.16
N LEU A 377 11.80 20.41 27.22
CA LEU A 377 12.97 21.29 27.07
C LEU A 377 14.09 20.52 26.36
N GLY A 378 14.80 21.20 25.45
CA GLY A 378 15.88 20.57 24.68
C GLY A 378 15.39 19.57 23.62
N ALA A 379 14.12 19.64 23.22
CA ALA A 379 13.56 18.84 22.12
C ALA A 379 14.48 18.86 20.89
N HIS A 380 14.90 17.69 20.43
CA HIS A 380 15.71 17.49 19.22
C HIS A 380 15.52 16.07 18.65
N TRP A 381 16.02 15.84 17.45
CA TRP A 381 16.15 14.49 16.91
C TRP A 381 17.60 14.02 16.95
N SER A 382 17.81 12.72 17.12
CA SER A 382 19.15 12.12 17.05
C SER A 382 19.69 12.15 15.60
N PRO A 383 20.96 11.75 15.37
CA PRO A 383 21.46 11.59 14.01
C PRO A 383 20.54 10.69 13.18
N LEU A 384 20.19 11.15 11.97
CA LEU A 384 19.41 10.34 11.04
C LEU A 384 20.34 9.33 10.38
N ILE A 385 19.98 8.05 10.40
CA ILE A 385 20.71 6.98 9.74
C ILE A 385 19.78 6.18 8.81
N GLY A 386 20.32 5.70 7.71
CA GLY A 386 19.59 4.83 6.80
C GLY A 386 20.48 4.03 5.89
N GLY A 387 19.86 3.20 5.06
CA GLY A 387 20.55 2.41 4.06
C GLY A 387 19.68 2.08 2.85
N THR A 388 20.33 1.81 1.71
CA THR A 388 19.70 1.35 0.47
C THR A 388 19.84 -0.15 0.31
N HIS A 389 18.74 -0.84 -0.01
CA HIS A 389 18.67 -2.30 0.05
C HIS A 389 17.67 -2.90 -0.94
N ASN A 390 17.70 -4.23 -1.07
CA ASN A 390 16.72 -4.98 -1.84
C ASN A 390 15.54 -5.41 -0.96
N GLU A 391 14.59 -6.16 -1.53
CA GLU A 391 13.41 -6.65 -0.85
C GLU A 391 13.69 -7.72 0.23
N GLU A 392 14.86 -8.35 0.25
CA GLU A 392 15.18 -9.37 1.24
C GLU A 392 15.54 -8.81 2.62
N VAL A 393 15.65 -7.48 2.74
CA VAL A 393 16.11 -6.79 3.94
C VAL A 393 14.96 -6.05 4.61
N VAL A 394 14.89 -6.17 5.93
CA VAL A 394 14.04 -5.40 6.84
C VAL A 394 14.93 -4.95 8.00
N PHE A 395 15.21 -3.65 8.11
CA PHE A 395 15.94 -3.10 9.25
C PHE A 395 15.02 -2.80 10.44
N TRP A 396 13.76 -2.46 10.17
CA TRP A 396 12.69 -2.35 11.15
C TRP A 396 11.34 -2.40 10.41
N GLU A 397 10.28 -2.81 11.12
CA GLU A 397 8.89 -2.66 10.69
C GLU A 397 7.96 -2.76 11.91
N ALA A 398 6.77 -2.16 11.82
CA ALA A 398 5.76 -2.32 12.87
C ALA A 398 5.36 -3.79 13.02
N GLY A 399 5.25 -4.26 14.26
CA GLY A 399 5.01 -5.66 14.61
C GLY A 399 6.28 -6.54 14.66
N GLY A 400 7.44 -6.04 14.21
CA GLY A 400 8.74 -6.68 14.40
C GLY A 400 9.36 -6.35 15.76
N LEU A 401 10.36 -7.12 16.19
CA LEU A 401 11.22 -6.75 17.33
C LEU A 401 12.31 -5.79 16.88
N ALA A 402 12.63 -4.80 17.71
CA ALA A 402 13.79 -3.94 17.50
C ALA A 402 15.09 -4.75 17.53
N SER A 403 15.96 -4.54 16.54
CA SER A 403 17.34 -5.01 16.61
C SER A 403 18.10 -4.24 17.69
N ARG A 404 19.30 -4.72 18.05
CA ARG A 404 20.15 -4.00 18.98
C ARG A 404 20.48 -2.59 18.47
N GLY A 405 20.70 -2.45 17.16
CA GLY A 405 20.93 -1.16 16.52
C GLY A 405 19.72 -0.21 16.59
N ILE A 406 18.50 -0.72 16.44
CA ILE A 406 17.28 0.09 16.56
C ILE A 406 17.04 0.53 18.01
N GLU A 407 17.24 -0.37 18.98
CA GLU A 407 17.17 -0.08 20.41
C GLU A 407 18.16 1.04 20.80
N ASP A 408 19.46 0.87 20.50
CA ASP A 408 20.46 1.91 20.85
C ASP A 408 20.17 3.25 20.13
N MET A 409 19.58 3.21 18.94
CA MET A 409 19.16 4.41 18.21
C MET A 409 17.98 5.08 18.89
N ALA A 410 16.98 4.31 19.33
CA ALA A 410 15.72 4.80 19.85
C ALA A 410 15.78 5.23 21.34
N GLU A 411 16.74 4.72 22.11
CA GLU A 411 16.87 5.07 23.54
C GLU A 411 17.94 6.15 23.79
N VAL A 412 19.08 6.07 23.09
CA VAL A 412 20.23 6.94 23.35
C VAL A 412 20.73 7.68 22.12
N GLY A 413 20.04 7.57 20.98
CA GLY A 413 20.40 8.25 19.74
C GLY A 413 21.68 7.71 19.09
N SER A 414 22.18 6.56 19.53
CA SER A 414 23.42 5.97 19.03
C SER A 414 23.16 5.18 17.75
N VAL A 415 23.79 5.59 16.66
CA VAL A 415 23.66 4.94 15.35
C VAL A 415 24.78 3.94 15.06
N VAL A 416 25.63 3.62 16.04
CA VAL A 416 26.84 2.81 15.84
C VAL A 416 26.50 1.37 15.48
N ASN A 417 25.67 0.70 16.28
CA ASN A 417 25.29 -0.69 16.05
C ASN A 417 24.39 -0.83 14.83
N LEU A 418 23.45 0.11 14.62
CA LEU A 418 22.63 0.12 13.41
C LEU A 418 23.47 0.29 12.13
N ARG A 419 24.52 1.12 12.16
CA ARG A 419 25.47 1.21 11.04
C ARG A 419 26.19 -0.12 10.78
N GLN A 420 26.59 -0.83 11.83
CA GLN A 420 27.22 -2.14 11.70
C GLN A 420 26.25 -3.18 11.10
N GLU A 421 24.99 -3.18 11.54
CA GLU A 421 23.93 -4.03 10.99
C GLU A 421 23.72 -3.77 9.49
N ILE A 422 23.60 -2.51 9.08
CA ILE A 422 23.46 -2.16 7.65
C ILE A 422 24.71 -2.60 6.87
N ASN A 423 25.91 -2.34 7.38
CA ASN A 423 27.16 -2.73 6.73
C ASN A 423 27.31 -4.26 6.61
N ALA A 424 26.82 -5.04 7.58
CA ALA A 424 26.80 -6.50 7.49
C ALA A 424 25.90 -6.99 6.36
N VAL A 425 24.74 -6.33 6.16
CA VAL A 425 23.83 -6.62 5.05
C VAL A 425 24.43 -6.24 3.69
N ILE A 426 25.22 -5.16 3.63
CA ILE A 426 26.00 -4.78 2.45
C ILE A 426 27.04 -5.86 2.14
N ALA A 427 27.76 -6.35 3.15
CA ALA A 427 28.81 -7.36 2.97
C ALA A 427 28.29 -8.69 2.39
N VAL A 428 27.04 -9.04 2.64
CA VAL A 428 26.38 -10.23 2.06
C VAL A 428 25.62 -9.95 0.77
N GLY A 429 25.78 -8.76 0.18
CA GLY A 429 25.23 -8.42 -1.14
C GLY A 429 23.72 -8.17 -1.17
N LYS A 430 23.10 -7.83 -0.03
CA LYS A 430 21.65 -7.54 0.07
C LYS A 430 21.34 -6.04 0.25
N ALA A 431 22.36 -5.23 0.52
CA ALA A 431 22.29 -3.78 0.57
C ALA A 431 23.43 -3.15 -0.23
N PHE A 432 23.30 -1.85 -0.52
CA PHE A 432 24.27 -1.11 -1.32
C PHE A 432 25.06 -0.08 -0.52
N GLN A 433 24.37 0.79 0.21
CA GLN A 433 25.01 1.90 0.92
C GLN A 433 24.33 2.21 2.23
N THR A 434 25.13 2.55 3.24
CA THR A 434 24.70 3.21 4.48
C THR A 434 24.92 4.72 4.37
N PHE A 435 23.99 5.53 4.86
CA PHE A 435 24.12 6.99 4.94
C PHE A 435 23.75 7.52 6.33
N THR A 436 24.26 8.68 6.69
CA THR A 436 23.97 9.31 7.98
C THR A 436 23.97 10.83 7.84
N ARG A 437 22.96 11.51 8.40
CA ARG A 437 23.04 12.94 8.74
C ARG A 437 23.55 13.04 10.17
N PRO A 438 24.82 13.39 10.41
CA PRO A 438 25.38 13.43 11.75
C PRO A 438 24.86 14.62 12.55
N GLY A 439 24.98 14.52 13.87
CA GLY A 439 24.64 15.58 14.81
C GLY A 439 23.17 15.60 15.22
N SER A 440 22.89 16.39 16.26
CA SER A 440 21.53 16.67 16.71
C SER A 440 20.79 17.47 15.64
N ILE A 441 19.56 17.06 15.34
CA ILE A 441 18.68 17.70 14.34
C ILE A 441 17.63 18.54 15.09
N PRO A 442 17.38 19.80 14.70
CA PRO A 442 16.37 20.63 15.34
C PRO A 442 14.96 20.01 15.27
N PRO A 443 14.09 20.25 16.26
CA PRO A 443 12.73 19.71 16.29
C PRO A 443 11.82 20.39 15.25
N SER A 444 12.26 21.48 14.62
CA SER A 444 11.54 22.12 13.52
C SER A 444 12.45 22.56 12.38
N GLY A 445 11.87 22.62 11.18
CA GLY A 445 12.56 23.01 9.95
C GLY A 445 13.09 21.81 9.17
N THR A 446 13.92 22.09 8.16
CA THR A 446 14.39 21.07 7.21
C THR A 446 15.88 20.81 7.36
N VAL A 447 16.28 19.53 7.37
CA VAL A 447 17.65 19.08 7.16
C VAL A 447 17.71 18.09 6.00
N SER A 448 18.87 17.94 5.36
CA SER A 448 19.04 17.03 4.21
C SER A 448 20.28 16.14 4.33
N VAL A 449 20.25 14.98 3.69
CA VAL A 449 21.42 14.11 3.45
C VAL A 449 21.33 13.52 2.06
N THR A 450 22.47 13.43 1.36
CA THR A 450 22.54 12.75 0.06
C THR A 450 22.98 11.30 0.22
N PHE A 451 22.47 10.44 -0.66
CA PHE A 451 22.81 9.03 -0.72
C PHE A 451 22.60 8.49 -2.14
N THR A 452 23.21 7.36 -2.44
CA THR A 452 23.17 6.71 -3.75
C THR A 452 22.30 5.46 -3.69
N VAL A 453 21.46 5.31 -4.71
CA VAL A 453 20.60 4.14 -4.90
C VAL A 453 21.07 3.38 -6.13
N HIS A 454 21.33 2.10 -5.97
CA HIS A 454 21.69 1.20 -7.05
C HIS A 454 20.45 0.47 -7.57
N ARG A 455 20.37 0.17 -8.88
CA ARG A 455 19.19 -0.45 -9.51
C ARG A 455 18.73 -1.75 -8.83
N LYS A 456 19.68 -2.58 -8.37
CA LYS A 456 19.42 -3.84 -7.61
C LYS A 456 18.99 -3.64 -6.16
N PHE A 457 19.19 -2.44 -5.60
CA PHE A 457 18.90 -2.10 -4.21
C PHE A 457 18.02 -0.85 -4.14
N PRO A 458 16.82 -0.87 -4.76
CA PRO A 458 16.02 0.34 -5.01
C PRO A 458 15.21 0.82 -3.80
N ARG A 459 15.33 0.16 -2.64
CA ARG A 459 14.58 0.50 -1.43
C ARG A 459 15.44 1.30 -0.48
N VAL A 460 14.84 2.24 0.24
CA VAL A 460 15.51 3.00 1.30
C VAL A 460 14.77 2.86 2.63
N THR A 461 15.54 2.65 3.70
CA THR A 461 15.08 2.73 5.08
C THR A 461 15.86 3.85 5.77
N ALA A 462 15.19 4.68 6.56
CA ALA A 462 15.81 5.76 7.32
C ALA A 462 15.08 5.98 8.65
N VAL A 463 15.81 6.22 9.73
CA VAL A 463 15.29 6.39 11.09
C VAL A 463 16.03 7.47 11.86
N THR A 464 15.35 8.08 12.82
CA THR A 464 15.90 9.04 13.80
C THR A 464 15.03 9.05 15.07
N MET A 465 15.67 9.19 16.22
CA MET A 465 15.03 9.17 17.55
C MET A 465 14.42 10.53 17.87
N ILE A 466 13.25 10.55 18.49
CA ILE A 466 12.71 11.76 19.12
C ILE A 466 13.35 11.91 20.51
N ALA A 467 13.92 13.06 20.82
CA ALA A 467 14.73 13.24 22.04
C ALA A 467 14.31 14.47 22.83
N PRO A 468 14.13 14.37 24.16
CA PRO A 468 14.21 13.15 24.97
C PRO A 468 12.99 12.24 24.76
N SER A 469 13.17 10.94 24.86
CA SER A 469 12.09 9.94 24.95
C SER A 469 12.63 8.65 25.57
N PRO A 470 11.75 7.70 25.96
CA PRO A 470 12.15 6.39 26.44
C PRO A 470 12.81 5.58 25.32
N ASP A 471 12.05 5.19 24.29
CA ASP A 471 12.53 4.41 23.16
C ASP A 471 11.82 4.80 21.84
N TRP A 472 11.47 6.09 21.70
CA TRP A 472 10.61 6.55 20.61
C TRP A 472 11.43 7.03 19.42
N PHE A 473 10.96 6.71 18.21
CA PHE A 473 11.61 7.11 16.98
C PHE A 473 10.62 7.37 15.84
N THR A 474 11.10 8.02 14.79
CA THR A 474 10.38 8.14 13.52
C THR A 474 11.25 7.67 12.37
N GLY A 475 10.61 7.34 11.25
CA GLY A 475 11.33 6.93 10.06
C GLY A 475 10.44 6.32 9.00
N VAL A 476 11.09 5.78 7.99
CA VAL A 476 10.46 4.99 6.93
C VAL A 476 11.21 3.68 6.76
N HIS A 477 10.50 2.63 6.35
CA HIS A 477 11.08 1.33 6.05
C HIS A 477 10.77 0.95 4.60
N GLY A 478 11.80 0.53 3.85
CA GLY A 478 11.65 -0.10 2.53
C GLY A 478 11.01 0.75 1.41
N VAL A 479 11.12 2.08 1.46
CA VAL A 479 10.55 3.00 0.46
C VAL A 479 11.19 2.73 -0.90
N LEU A 480 10.37 2.33 -1.87
CA LEU A 480 10.83 2.04 -3.22
C LEU A 480 11.06 3.35 -4.00
N LEU A 481 12.27 3.56 -4.50
CA LEU A 481 12.68 4.74 -5.31
C LEU A 481 12.84 4.40 -6.79
N ARG A 482 12.61 3.15 -7.17
CA ARG A 482 12.56 2.70 -8.56
C ARG A 482 11.30 1.88 -8.81
N GLU A 483 10.38 2.42 -9.59
CA GLU A 483 9.05 1.87 -9.86
C GLU A 483 8.87 1.70 -11.37
N ASN A 484 8.29 0.59 -11.83
CA ASN A 484 8.04 0.34 -13.26
C ASN A 484 9.28 0.53 -14.15
N ASP A 485 10.42 0.06 -13.66
CA ASP A 485 11.71 0.24 -14.28
C ASP A 485 12.22 1.70 -14.44
N GLN A 486 11.62 2.66 -13.73
CA GLN A 486 11.98 4.08 -13.75
C GLN A 486 12.34 4.60 -12.35
N TRP A 487 13.31 5.51 -12.28
CA TRP A 487 13.65 6.21 -11.05
C TRP A 487 12.59 7.24 -10.70
N VAL A 488 12.15 7.25 -9.45
CA VAL A 488 11.15 8.21 -8.97
C VAL A 488 11.83 9.56 -8.77
N ASP A 489 11.37 10.61 -9.47
CA ASP A 489 12.00 11.94 -9.38
C ASP A 489 11.83 12.59 -7.98
N LYS A 490 10.66 12.39 -7.37
CA LYS A 490 10.36 12.90 -6.02
C LYS A 490 9.35 11.99 -5.32
N LYS A 491 9.62 11.65 -4.06
CA LYS A 491 8.71 10.86 -3.21
C LYS A 491 8.67 11.42 -1.80
N THR A 492 7.49 11.75 -1.30
CA THR A 492 7.31 12.26 0.07
C THR A 492 6.54 11.24 0.89
N VAL A 493 7.02 10.98 2.10
CA VAL A 493 6.41 10.06 3.06
C VAL A 493 6.18 10.82 4.37
N VAL A 494 4.96 10.75 4.88
CA VAL A 494 4.57 11.32 6.18
C VAL A 494 5.16 10.47 7.30
N LEU A 495 5.66 11.13 8.35
CA LEU A 495 6.37 10.50 9.44
C LEU A 495 5.47 10.38 10.68
N ASN A 496 5.19 9.14 11.07
CA ASN A 496 4.53 8.80 12.32
C ASN A 496 5.57 8.47 13.40
N LEU A 497 5.16 8.55 14.67
CA LEU A 497 6.01 8.16 15.79
C LEU A 497 5.80 6.68 16.16
N TYR A 498 6.89 6.01 16.51
CA TYR A 498 6.93 4.60 16.89
C TYR A 498 7.64 4.42 18.23
N ASP A 499 7.19 3.43 18.97
CA ASP A 499 7.78 2.90 20.22
C ASP A 499 8.56 1.64 19.84
N ALA A 500 9.83 1.55 20.23
CA ALA A 500 10.70 0.43 19.84
C ALA A 500 10.36 -0.87 20.58
N GLY A 501 9.67 -0.78 21.73
CA GLY A 501 9.29 -1.89 22.57
C GLY A 501 10.39 -2.34 23.53
N THR A 502 11.35 -1.47 23.83
CA THR A 502 12.53 -1.74 24.67
C THR A 502 12.56 -0.90 25.94
N ASP A 503 11.83 0.22 26.02
CA ASP A 503 11.64 1.00 27.26
C ASP A 503 10.16 1.30 27.52
N SER A 504 9.71 1.09 28.76
CA SER A 504 8.31 1.22 29.21
C SER A 504 7.95 2.60 29.76
N GLY A 505 8.82 3.60 29.58
CA GLY A 505 8.59 4.98 29.94
C GLY A 505 7.35 5.56 29.25
N ALA A 506 6.52 6.26 30.02
CA ALA A 506 5.23 6.79 29.52
C ALA A 506 5.32 8.22 28.97
N ASN A 507 6.42 8.95 29.24
CA ASN A 507 6.57 10.36 28.88
C ASN A 507 7.98 10.65 28.34
N TYR A 508 8.15 11.81 27.67
CA TYR A 508 9.44 12.24 27.11
C TYR A 508 10.62 12.19 28.10
N ASN A 509 10.38 12.52 29.38
CA ASN A 509 11.41 12.57 30.42
C ASN A 509 11.25 11.43 31.46
N SER A 510 10.58 10.34 31.09
CA SER A 510 10.54 9.16 31.95
C SER A 510 11.97 8.68 32.24
N LEU A 511 12.18 8.17 33.46
CA LEU A 511 13.39 7.43 33.77
C LEU A 511 13.42 6.14 32.95
N ASP A 512 14.64 5.68 32.67
CA ASP A 512 14.93 4.38 32.06
C ASP A 512 14.13 3.26 32.75
N ALA A 513 13.41 2.47 31.95
CA ALA A 513 12.49 1.45 32.40
C ALA A 513 12.44 0.28 31.38
N ASP A 514 13.48 -0.54 31.35
CA ASP A 514 13.61 -1.68 30.43
C ASP A 514 12.34 -2.53 30.32
N THR A 515 11.92 -2.79 29.09
CA THR A 515 10.71 -3.55 28.76
C THR A 515 11.02 -5.05 28.77
N GLN A 516 10.56 -5.74 29.81
CA GLN A 516 10.81 -7.18 29.98
C GLN A 516 9.50 -8.00 30.01
N PRO A 517 9.30 -8.96 29.07
CA PRO A 517 10.09 -9.19 27.86
C PRO A 517 9.91 -8.06 26.83
N ARG A 518 10.89 -7.91 25.91
CA ARG A 518 10.80 -6.93 24.82
C ARG A 518 9.48 -7.05 24.07
N SER A 519 8.89 -5.91 23.75
CA SER A 519 7.68 -5.80 22.95
C SER A 519 8.03 -5.55 21.48
N THR A 520 7.03 -5.63 20.61
CA THR A 520 7.20 -5.31 19.19
C THR A 520 7.12 -3.80 18.96
N ILE A 521 7.81 -3.34 17.92
CA ILE A 521 7.71 -1.96 17.42
C ILE A 521 6.25 -1.65 17.10
N ARG A 522 5.71 -0.56 17.66
CA ARG A 522 4.31 -0.15 17.45
C ARG A 522 4.22 1.34 17.15
N GLN A 523 3.29 1.72 16.28
CA GLN A 523 2.97 3.12 16.10
C GLN A 523 2.34 3.68 17.38
N ILE A 524 2.79 4.85 17.81
CA ILE A 524 2.21 5.57 18.94
C ILE A 524 0.96 6.30 18.43
N LEU A 525 -0.21 5.88 18.91
CA LEU A 525 -1.51 6.52 18.61
C LEU A 525 -2.01 7.40 19.75
N GLY A 526 -1.37 7.32 20.92
CA GLY A 526 -1.66 8.11 22.11
C GLY A 526 -0.69 9.28 22.25
N PHE A 527 -0.42 9.68 23.49
CA PHE A 527 0.64 10.63 23.77
C PHE A 527 1.99 10.15 23.19
N PRO A 528 2.80 11.02 22.56
CA PRO A 528 2.56 12.44 22.27
C PRO A 528 1.90 12.73 20.92
N ALA A 529 1.60 11.71 20.12
CA ALA A 529 1.02 11.85 18.79
C ALA A 529 -0.45 12.32 18.80
N LEU A 530 -1.21 12.03 19.87
CA LEU A 530 -2.62 12.40 19.98
C LEU A 530 -2.78 13.87 20.44
N VAL A 531 -3.23 14.73 19.54
CA VAL A 531 -3.49 16.16 19.81
C VAL A 531 -4.90 16.51 19.40
N GLY A 532 -5.71 16.99 20.36
CA GLY A 532 -7.11 17.36 20.10
C GLY A 532 -7.97 16.21 19.56
N GLY A 533 -7.63 14.96 19.89
CA GLY A 533 -8.33 13.76 19.42
C GLY A 533 -7.86 13.21 18.06
N ASN A 534 -6.85 13.81 17.44
CA ASN A 534 -6.29 13.34 16.17
C ASN A 534 -4.83 12.91 16.35
N VAL A 535 -4.43 11.85 15.66
CA VAL A 535 -3.01 11.44 15.57
C VAL A 535 -2.30 12.37 14.59
N VAL A 536 -1.41 13.22 15.10
CA VAL A 536 -0.67 14.24 14.34
C VAL A 536 0.70 13.68 13.93
N PRO A 537 1.08 13.79 12.65
CA PRO A 537 2.43 13.43 12.20
C PRO A 537 3.53 14.35 12.72
N PHE A 538 4.75 13.83 12.80
CA PHE A 538 5.93 14.56 13.30
C PHE A 538 6.73 15.25 12.17
N GLY A 539 6.33 15.05 10.92
CA GLY A 539 6.98 15.67 9.78
C GLY A 539 6.88 14.83 8.50
N SER A 540 7.83 15.02 7.60
CA SER A 540 7.93 14.23 6.37
C SER A 540 9.37 13.99 5.93
N PHE A 541 9.59 12.85 5.29
CA PHE A 541 10.78 12.56 4.50
C PHE A 541 10.45 12.77 3.02
N THR A 542 11.23 13.62 2.34
CA THR A 542 11.14 13.84 0.90
C THR A 542 12.43 13.37 0.23
N PHE A 543 12.31 12.34 -0.59
CA PHE A 543 13.37 11.83 -1.44
C PHE A 543 13.30 12.54 -2.79
N THR A 544 14.33 13.28 -3.17
CA THR A 544 14.41 13.99 -4.45
C THR A 544 15.61 13.48 -5.23
N ARG A 545 15.37 12.99 -6.45
CA ARG A 545 16.43 12.57 -7.37
C ARG A 545 17.29 13.78 -7.73
N LYS A 546 18.60 13.69 -7.53
CA LYS A 546 19.55 14.68 -8.03
C LYS A 546 19.72 14.47 -9.54
N ARG A 547 19.77 15.58 -10.30
CA ARG A 547 19.97 15.57 -11.75
C ARG A 547 21.42 15.77 -12.11
#